data_AF-A0A923AW78-F1
#
_entry.id   AF-A0A923AW78-F1
#
_cell.length_a   1.000
_cell.length_b   1.000
_cell.length_c   1.000
_cell.angle_alpha   90.00
_cell.angle_beta   90.00
_cell.angle_gamma   90.00
#
_symmetry.space_group_name_H-M   'P 1'
#
loop_
_entity.id
_entity.type
_entity.pdbx_description
1 polymer ?
#
loop_
_entity_poly.entity_id
_entity_poly.type
_entity_poly.pdbx_seq_one_letter_code
_entity_poly.pdbx_strand_id
1 'polypeptide(L)'
;MIPAESQSSARLDLPYLQAGQMQKHVTLNEALTRLDALVQCAVVSWSIAEQPEAPDDGALYILPNGATGAAWSAMPPGGLARFEAGGWAAIMAPQGLRAFVLDEQRLVVLGEDGWTDVGANPDRLDDLAGLGVGTASDETNAFAAKLNSALWSARTEGEGGTGDLRYVLNKEDGAKTLSLLFQSGWSGRAEIGLVGDDDLVLKVSPDGAAWREALRVDRQTGRLAFSVMDALLRPAAQNVLTAFETSPGRARAFLIDDLISALEAAGVWTRLTALYVTAAHDEQAAGLNLKTPGLHDLTPVNGPAFSEDLGWSGDGVDAWLDTGLGASALADGGTGVAAGVWVTANPSPGTSQFPLGPVDGDETLSMAISPSTGNFSARVGTATLAAFGAAPAVTGHFCVSRTSTTHVSGYHDGVLIGAAASAFTGYAGGSTALFRRLGNLHSGTLAAAWLGKDLDAGQAAALHGALAAYLGETGAV
;
A
#
# COMPACT_ATOMS: atom_id res chain seq x y z
N MET A 1 -87.88 -10.56 32.34
CA MET A 1 -87.62 -9.79 31.12
C MET A 1 -86.59 -10.59 30.36
N ILE A 2 -87.02 -11.31 29.31
CA ILE A 2 -86.12 -12.16 28.50
C ILE A 2 -85.24 -11.19 27.69
N PRO A 3 -83.89 -11.34 27.67
CA PRO A 3 -83.05 -10.47 26.86
C PRO A 3 -83.53 -10.54 25.41
N ALA A 4 -83.61 -9.40 24.74
CA ALA A 4 -83.88 -9.41 23.30
C ALA A 4 -82.77 -10.22 22.62
N GLU A 5 -83.13 -11.30 21.91
CA GLU A 5 -82.17 -12.01 21.07
C GLU A 5 -81.57 -10.99 20.10
N SER A 6 -80.23 -10.94 20.02
CA SER A 6 -79.54 -10.12 19.04
C SER A 6 -80.06 -10.45 17.64
N GLN A 7 -80.28 -9.43 16.80
CA GLN A 7 -80.80 -9.62 15.44
C GLN A 7 -79.68 -9.79 14.40
N SER A 8 -78.42 -9.67 14.81
CA SER A 8 -77.24 -9.81 13.95
C SER A 8 -76.03 -10.37 14.71
N SER A 9 -75.03 -10.85 13.97
CA SER A 9 -73.76 -11.35 14.52
C SER A 9 -72.90 -10.22 15.08
N ALA A 10 -72.17 -10.51 16.16
CA ALA A 10 -71.49 -9.46 16.92
C ALA A 10 -70.37 -8.69 16.18
N ARG A 11 -69.65 -9.29 15.21
CA ARG A 11 -68.47 -8.64 14.59
C ARG A 11 -68.75 -8.01 13.21
N LEU A 12 -69.42 -8.73 12.32
CA LEU A 12 -69.67 -8.34 10.94
C LEU A 12 -71.12 -7.90 10.68
N ASP A 13 -71.95 -7.83 11.72
CA ASP A 13 -73.36 -7.41 11.65
C ASP A 13 -74.18 -8.24 10.63
N LEU A 14 -73.91 -9.55 10.57
CA LEU A 14 -74.63 -10.46 9.67
C LEU A 14 -76.03 -10.72 10.21
N PRO A 15 -77.11 -10.49 9.45
CA PRO A 15 -78.48 -10.61 9.96
C PRO A 15 -78.83 -12.07 10.27
N TYR A 16 -79.35 -12.31 11.48
CA TYR A 16 -79.84 -13.62 11.89
C TYR A 16 -81.26 -13.90 11.37
N LEU A 17 -81.58 -15.18 11.16
CA LEU A 17 -82.92 -15.62 10.77
C LEU A 17 -83.84 -15.61 12.00
N GLN A 18 -84.99 -14.92 11.91
CA GLN A 18 -85.98 -14.87 12.99
C GLN A 18 -86.66 -16.23 13.23
N ALA A 19 -87.05 -16.49 14.48
CA ALA A 19 -87.75 -17.71 14.89
C ALA A 19 -89.12 -17.85 14.19
N GLY A 20 -89.44 -19.05 13.65
CA GLY A 20 -90.77 -19.32 13.09
C GLY A 20 -90.91 -20.37 11.98
N GLN A 21 -89.81 -20.88 11.39
CA GLN A 21 -89.89 -21.91 10.33
C GLN A 21 -89.07 -23.16 10.65
N MET A 22 -89.72 -24.20 11.20
CA MET A 22 -89.18 -25.55 11.42
C MET A 22 -87.79 -25.61 12.09
N GLN A 23 -87.51 -24.73 13.06
CA GLN A 23 -86.23 -24.66 13.79
C GLN A 23 -84.95 -24.48 12.95
N LYS A 24 -85.05 -24.16 11.65
CA LYS A 24 -83.86 -23.94 10.78
C LYS A 24 -83.00 -22.74 11.19
N HIS A 25 -83.60 -21.77 11.88
CA HIS A 25 -82.91 -20.58 12.40
C HIS A 25 -81.79 -20.96 13.37
N VAL A 26 -81.93 -22.02 14.16
CA VAL A 26 -80.89 -22.45 15.11
C VAL A 26 -79.61 -22.82 14.38
N THR A 27 -79.69 -23.78 13.46
CA THR A 27 -78.52 -24.28 12.72
C THR A 27 -77.91 -23.24 11.78
N LEU A 28 -78.73 -22.37 11.18
CA LEU A 28 -78.24 -21.33 10.28
C LEU A 28 -77.57 -20.18 11.05
N ASN A 29 -78.15 -19.72 12.16
CA ASN A 29 -77.57 -18.65 12.97
C ASN A 29 -76.27 -19.12 13.63
N GLU A 30 -76.17 -20.40 14.02
CA GLU A 30 -74.92 -21.00 14.48
C GLU A 30 -73.84 -20.97 13.38
N ALA A 31 -74.20 -21.31 12.13
CA ALA A 31 -73.29 -21.23 11.00
C ALA A 31 -72.85 -19.79 10.69
N LEU A 32 -73.77 -18.82 10.76
CA LEU A 32 -73.47 -17.39 10.59
C LEU A 32 -72.54 -16.88 11.69
N THR A 33 -72.75 -17.30 12.93
CA THR A 33 -71.88 -16.97 14.08
C THR A 33 -70.48 -17.53 13.89
N ARG A 34 -70.36 -18.77 13.39
CA ARG A 34 -69.06 -19.35 13.04
C ARG A 34 -68.40 -18.62 11.88
N LEU A 35 -69.16 -18.24 10.85
CA LEU A 35 -68.66 -17.48 9.70
C LEU A 35 -68.14 -16.10 10.15
N ASP A 36 -68.88 -15.44 11.03
CA ASP A 36 -68.55 -14.15 11.64
C ASP A 36 -67.21 -14.21 12.37
N ALA A 37 -66.88 -15.32 13.04
CA ALA A 37 -65.59 -15.52 13.70
C ALA A 37 -64.42 -15.75 12.71
N LEU A 38 -64.66 -16.44 11.60
CA LEU A 38 -63.60 -16.91 10.69
C LEU A 38 -63.30 -15.96 9.52
N VAL A 39 -64.30 -15.25 9.00
CA VAL A 39 -64.13 -14.33 7.86
C VAL A 39 -63.39 -13.08 8.31
N GLN A 40 -62.24 -12.81 7.68
CA GLN A 40 -61.32 -11.76 8.14
C GLN A 40 -61.08 -11.87 9.65
N CYS A 41 -60.69 -13.08 10.10
CA CYS A 41 -60.53 -13.40 11.51
C CYS A 41 -59.65 -12.35 12.19
N ALA A 42 -60.22 -11.63 13.16
CA ALA A 42 -59.52 -10.68 14.01
C ALA A 42 -59.72 -11.13 15.45
N VAL A 43 -58.61 -11.28 16.17
CA VAL A 43 -58.57 -11.71 17.56
C VAL A 43 -58.04 -10.59 18.43
N VAL A 44 -58.62 -10.42 19.61
CA VAL A 44 -58.20 -9.41 20.59
C VAL A 44 -56.77 -9.69 21.02
N SER A 45 -56.48 -10.95 21.35
CA SER A 45 -55.16 -11.40 21.75
C SER A 45 -54.99 -12.90 21.47
N TRP A 46 -53.74 -13.32 21.44
CA TRP A 46 -53.33 -14.72 21.36
C TRP A 46 -52.42 -15.16 22.53
N SER A 47 -52.10 -14.23 23.44
CA SER A 47 -51.13 -14.42 24.54
C SER A 47 -51.75 -14.27 25.93
N ILE A 48 -52.96 -13.72 26.05
CA ILE A 48 -53.71 -13.67 27.32
C ILE A 48 -54.01 -15.09 27.80
N ALA A 49 -53.51 -15.44 28.98
CA ALA A 49 -53.64 -16.78 29.56
C ALA A 49 -54.75 -16.90 30.61
N GLU A 50 -55.38 -15.81 31.02
CA GLU A 50 -56.49 -15.78 31.97
C GLU A 50 -57.76 -15.26 31.30
N GLN A 51 -58.86 -16.00 31.45
CA GLN A 51 -60.16 -15.64 30.87
C GLN A 51 -60.61 -14.25 31.36
N PRO A 52 -60.88 -13.30 30.44
CA PRO A 52 -61.42 -11.98 30.80
C PRO A 52 -62.78 -12.08 31.50
N GLU A 53 -62.99 -11.27 32.55
CA GLU A 53 -64.25 -11.25 33.31
C GLU A 53 -65.39 -10.55 32.56
N ALA A 54 -65.08 -9.54 31.76
CA ALA A 54 -66.06 -8.73 31.01
C ALA A 54 -65.54 -8.34 29.61
N PRO A 55 -65.34 -9.31 28.70
CA PRO A 55 -64.98 -9.03 27.31
C PRO A 55 -66.17 -8.41 26.55
N ASP A 56 -65.87 -7.65 25.50
CA ASP A 56 -66.89 -7.12 24.59
C ASP A 56 -67.60 -8.26 23.83
N ASP A 57 -68.85 -8.01 23.44
CA ASP A 57 -69.61 -8.95 22.62
C ASP A 57 -68.92 -9.15 21.25
N GLY A 58 -68.72 -10.40 20.84
CA GLY A 58 -67.97 -10.77 19.65
C GLY A 58 -66.46 -10.84 19.82
N ALA A 59 -65.93 -10.59 21.03
CA ALA A 59 -64.50 -10.72 21.29
C ALA A 59 -64.02 -12.15 21.01
N LEU A 60 -62.90 -12.26 20.30
CA LEU A 60 -62.32 -13.52 19.86
C LEU A 60 -60.88 -13.60 20.33
N TYR A 61 -60.48 -14.72 20.93
CA TYR A 61 -59.13 -14.94 21.45
C TYR A 61 -58.57 -16.23 20.89
N ILE A 62 -57.26 -16.28 20.63
CA ILE A 62 -56.54 -17.55 20.47
C ILE A 62 -56.09 -17.98 21.87
N LEU A 63 -56.43 -19.21 22.27
CA LEU A 63 -56.07 -19.71 23.59
C LEU A 63 -54.59 -20.12 23.63
N PRO A 64 -53.73 -19.50 24.46
CA PRO A 64 -52.37 -19.97 24.63
C PRO A 64 -52.32 -21.29 25.41
N ASN A 65 -51.16 -21.94 25.40
CA ASN A 65 -50.93 -23.10 26.25
C ASN A 65 -51.10 -22.72 27.73
N GLY A 66 -51.90 -23.51 28.46
CA GLY A 66 -52.17 -23.26 29.88
C GLY A 66 -53.23 -22.20 30.16
N ALA A 67 -54.07 -21.85 29.19
CA ALA A 67 -55.20 -20.93 29.41
C ALA A 67 -56.10 -21.38 30.58
N THR A 68 -56.44 -20.43 31.46
CA THR A 68 -57.21 -20.65 32.69
C THR A 68 -58.53 -19.89 32.68
N GLY A 69 -59.55 -20.42 33.36
CA GLY A 69 -60.87 -19.79 33.51
C GLY A 69 -62.01 -20.80 33.44
N ALA A 70 -63.19 -20.39 33.90
CA ALA A 70 -64.35 -21.28 34.02
C ALA A 70 -64.77 -21.93 32.69
N ALA A 71 -64.64 -21.20 31.57
CA ALA A 71 -64.94 -21.70 30.23
C ALA A 71 -63.66 -22.07 29.46
N TRP A 72 -62.60 -21.25 29.56
CA TRP A 72 -61.36 -21.44 28.79
C TRP A 72 -60.66 -22.76 29.13
N SER A 73 -60.70 -23.22 30.39
CA SER A 73 -60.06 -24.47 30.79
C SER A 73 -60.70 -25.73 30.19
N ALA A 74 -61.89 -25.65 29.59
CA ALA A 74 -62.54 -26.74 28.87
C ALA A 74 -62.25 -26.73 27.36
N MET A 75 -61.53 -25.73 26.86
CA MET A 75 -61.23 -25.55 25.44
C MET A 75 -59.77 -25.93 25.14
N PRO A 76 -59.47 -26.52 23.97
CA PRO A 76 -58.11 -26.91 23.62
C PRO A 76 -57.22 -25.67 23.37
N PRO A 77 -55.93 -25.72 23.71
CA PRO A 77 -54.98 -24.67 23.34
C PRO A 77 -54.90 -24.55 21.81
N GLY A 78 -54.66 -23.33 21.33
CA GLY A 78 -54.67 -22.99 19.91
C GLY A 78 -56.07 -22.85 19.30
N GLY A 79 -57.13 -23.22 20.02
CA GLY A 79 -58.51 -22.96 19.63
C GLY A 79 -58.90 -21.49 19.71
N LEU A 80 -59.97 -21.10 19.01
CA LEU A 80 -60.54 -19.76 19.10
C LEU A 80 -61.64 -19.74 20.16
N ALA A 81 -61.51 -18.89 21.18
CA ALA A 81 -62.54 -18.65 22.18
C ALA A 81 -63.30 -17.37 21.83
N ARG A 82 -64.60 -17.50 21.54
CA ARG A 82 -65.50 -16.37 21.23
C ARG A 82 -66.39 -16.08 22.42
N PHE A 83 -66.52 -14.82 22.80
CA PHE A 83 -67.53 -14.36 23.75
C PHE A 83 -68.71 -13.75 23.01
N GLU A 84 -69.92 -14.23 23.25
CA GLU A 84 -71.14 -13.68 22.64
C GLU A 84 -72.35 -13.96 23.52
N ALA A 85 -73.27 -13.00 23.61
CA ALA A 85 -74.53 -13.10 24.36
C ALA A 85 -74.34 -13.56 25.83
N GLY A 86 -73.22 -13.16 26.45
CA GLY A 86 -72.88 -13.49 27.84
C GLY A 86 -72.26 -14.88 28.05
N GLY A 87 -71.94 -15.62 26.98
CA GLY A 87 -71.35 -16.95 27.04
C GLY A 87 -70.07 -17.07 26.21
N TRP A 88 -69.25 -18.08 26.53
CA TRP A 88 -68.07 -18.44 25.77
C TRP A 88 -68.34 -19.66 24.89
N ALA A 89 -67.96 -19.57 23.61
CA ALA A 89 -68.05 -20.64 22.64
C ALA A 89 -66.68 -20.93 22.01
N ALA A 90 -66.37 -22.23 21.84
CA ALA A 90 -65.16 -22.65 21.13
C ALA A 90 -65.44 -22.70 19.62
N ILE A 91 -64.66 -21.96 18.84
CA ILE A 91 -64.66 -22.04 17.38
C ILE A 91 -63.45 -22.85 16.94
N MET A 92 -63.70 -23.93 16.20
CA MET A 92 -62.62 -24.74 15.64
C MET A 92 -61.92 -23.98 14.51
N ALA A 93 -60.64 -23.66 14.71
CA ALA A 93 -59.78 -23.03 13.71
C ALA A 93 -59.31 -24.09 12.69
N PRO A 94 -59.63 -23.96 11.39
CA PRO A 94 -59.07 -24.84 10.38
C PRO A 94 -57.58 -24.55 10.15
N GLN A 95 -56.79 -25.57 9.80
CA GLN A 95 -55.39 -25.40 9.41
C GLN A 95 -55.28 -24.42 8.22
N GLY A 96 -54.31 -23.52 8.28
CA GLY A 96 -54.11 -22.44 7.31
C GLY A 96 -54.98 -21.19 7.55
N LEU A 97 -55.79 -21.15 8.62
CA LEU A 97 -56.52 -19.94 9.01
C LEU A 97 -55.55 -18.81 9.31
N ARG A 98 -55.83 -17.62 8.78
CA ARG A 98 -55.10 -16.38 9.06
C ARG A 98 -55.92 -15.52 10.00
N ALA A 99 -55.33 -15.07 11.09
CA ALA A 99 -55.95 -14.16 12.05
C ALA A 99 -55.09 -12.90 12.23
N PHE A 100 -55.72 -11.74 12.31
CA PHE A 100 -55.07 -10.50 12.70
C PHE A 100 -55.19 -10.34 14.22
N VAL A 101 -54.07 -10.27 14.93
CA VAL A 101 -54.01 -10.07 16.38
C VAL A 101 -54.01 -8.57 16.65
N LEU A 102 -55.07 -8.07 17.27
CA LEU A 102 -55.35 -6.63 17.40
C LEU A 102 -54.43 -5.93 18.39
N ASP A 103 -54.09 -6.55 19.52
CA ASP A 103 -53.21 -5.99 20.54
C ASP A 103 -51.76 -5.83 20.05
N GLU A 104 -51.29 -6.76 19.21
CA GLU A 104 -49.92 -6.80 18.67
C GLU A 104 -49.81 -6.32 17.21
N GLN A 105 -50.93 -5.95 16.58
CA GLN A 105 -51.01 -5.42 15.19
C GLN A 105 -50.31 -6.30 14.14
N ARG A 106 -50.49 -7.62 14.22
CA ARG A 106 -49.81 -8.58 13.34
C ARG A 106 -50.70 -9.69 12.81
N LEU A 107 -50.30 -10.29 11.70
CA LEU A 107 -50.99 -11.43 11.10
C LEU A 107 -50.36 -12.74 11.58
N VAL A 108 -51.17 -13.68 12.04
CA VAL A 108 -50.75 -15.04 12.40
C VAL A 108 -51.46 -16.07 11.51
N VAL A 109 -50.84 -17.21 11.27
CA VAL A 109 -51.39 -18.36 10.56
C VAL A 109 -51.29 -19.62 11.41
N LEU A 110 -52.34 -20.44 11.38
CA LEU A 110 -52.34 -21.76 12.02
C LEU A 110 -51.65 -22.80 11.12
N GLY A 111 -50.44 -23.22 11.48
CA GLY A 111 -49.67 -24.30 10.84
C GLY A 111 -49.79 -25.66 11.55
N GLU A 112 -48.94 -26.62 11.19
CA GLU A 112 -48.90 -27.96 11.84
C GLU A 112 -48.43 -27.88 13.30
N ASP A 113 -47.56 -26.92 13.61
CA ASP A 113 -46.98 -26.70 14.94
C ASP A 113 -47.74 -25.64 15.77
N GLY A 114 -48.92 -25.18 15.30
CA GLY A 114 -49.73 -24.16 15.96
C GLY A 114 -49.71 -22.80 15.26
N TRP A 115 -50.07 -21.73 15.99
CA TRP A 115 -50.11 -20.38 15.43
C TRP A 115 -48.70 -19.79 15.29
N THR A 116 -48.38 -19.30 14.10
CA THR A 116 -47.10 -18.67 13.76
C THR A 116 -47.33 -17.31 13.10
N ASP A 117 -46.46 -16.34 13.37
CA ASP A 117 -46.49 -15.02 12.74
C ASP A 117 -46.24 -15.11 11.22
N VAL A 118 -47.02 -14.37 10.44
CA VAL A 118 -46.88 -14.19 8.99
C VAL A 118 -46.37 -12.79 8.69
N GLY A 119 -45.11 -12.52 9.06
CA GLY A 119 -44.21 -11.66 8.30
C GLY A 119 -44.66 -10.21 8.03
N ALA A 120 -45.52 -9.60 8.84
CA ALA A 120 -45.70 -8.15 8.78
C ALA A 120 -44.48 -7.39 9.33
N ASN A 121 -43.60 -8.09 10.05
CA ASN A 121 -42.26 -7.67 10.36
C ASN A 121 -41.43 -8.94 10.62
N PRO A 122 -40.76 -9.55 9.62
CA PRO A 122 -39.71 -10.50 9.97
C PRO A 122 -38.64 -9.68 10.67
N ASP A 123 -38.70 -9.62 12.00
CA ASP A 123 -37.63 -9.02 12.83
C ASP A 123 -36.27 -9.65 12.49
N ARG A 124 -36.28 -10.81 11.82
CA ARG A 124 -35.13 -11.53 11.31
C ARG A 124 -35.45 -12.26 9.99
N LEU A 125 -34.56 -12.10 9.00
CA LEU A 125 -34.55 -12.88 7.76
C LEU A 125 -33.28 -13.72 7.74
N ASP A 126 -33.40 -15.01 8.07
CA ASP A 126 -32.28 -15.95 8.14
C ASP A 126 -32.22 -16.89 6.94
N ASP A 127 -31.02 -17.40 6.67
CA ASP A 127 -30.76 -18.46 5.69
C ASP A 127 -31.37 -18.21 4.30
N LEU A 128 -31.45 -16.94 3.90
CA LEU A 128 -31.86 -16.56 2.55
C LEU A 128 -30.85 -17.11 1.54
N ALA A 129 -31.34 -17.92 0.59
CA ALA A 129 -30.52 -18.38 -0.54
C ALA A 129 -30.03 -17.22 -1.43
N GLY A 130 -30.77 -16.11 -1.46
CA GLY A 130 -30.32 -14.87 -2.10
C GLY A 130 -31.20 -13.66 -1.77
N LEU A 131 -30.58 -12.48 -1.80
CA LEU A 131 -31.19 -11.17 -1.58
C LEU A 131 -30.74 -10.20 -2.66
N GLY A 132 -31.67 -9.85 -3.56
CA GLY A 132 -31.46 -8.90 -4.64
C GLY A 132 -32.14 -7.56 -4.40
N VAL A 133 -31.42 -6.45 -4.54
CA VAL A 133 -31.95 -5.08 -4.43
C VAL A 133 -31.80 -4.35 -5.76
N GLY A 134 -32.91 -4.14 -6.48
CA GLY A 134 -32.90 -3.53 -7.83
C GLY A 134 -32.30 -4.44 -8.92
N THR A 135 -31.97 -5.68 -8.58
CA THR A 135 -31.45 -6.73 -9.48
C THR A 135 -31.74 -8.10 -8.88
N ALA A 136 -31.67 -9.17 -9.67
CA ALA A 136 -31.72 -10.54 -9.16
C ALA A 136 -30.37 -10.91 -8.51
N SER A 137 -30.43 -11.69 -7.43
CA SER A 137 -29.28 -12.45 -6.91
C SER A 137 -29.11 -13.76 -7.68
N ASP A 138 -27.95 -14.39 -7.55
CA ASP A 138 -27.64 -15.69 -8.16
C ASP A 138 -26.75 -16.54 -7.23
N GLU A 139 -26.38 -17.75 -7.66
CA GLU A 139 -25.55 -18.67 -6.87
C GLU A 139 -24.14 -18.15 -6.58
N THR A 140 -23.63 -17.21 -7.37
CA THR A 140 -22.32 -16.58 -7.17
C THR A 140 -22.43 -15.35 -6.26
N ASN A 141 -23.49 -14.55 -6.46
CA ASN A 141 -23.77 -13.31 -5.76
C ASN A 141 -25.09 -13.46 -4.99
N ALA A 142 -25.04 -14.22 -3.89
CA ALA A 142 -26.18 -14.42 -3.01
C ALA A 142 -26.75 -13.08 -2.51
N PHE A 143 -25.90 -12.07 -2.29
CA PHE A 143 -26.32 -10.68 -2.15
C PHE A 143 -25.95 -9.88 -3.40
N ALA A 144 -26.92 -9.25 -4.05
CA ALA A 144 -26.70 -8.43 -5.24
C ALA A 144 -27.50 -7.12 -5.17
N ALA A 145 -26.87 -6.00 -5.52
CA ALA A 145 -27.52 -4.69 -5.49
C ALA A 145 -27.18 -3.86 -6.74
N LYS A 146 -28.19 -3.28 -7.38
CA LYS A 146 -28.05 -2.33 -8.50
C LYS A 146 -28.61 -0.98 -8.09
N LEU A 147 -27.73 -0.11 -7.59
CA LEU A 147 -28.07 1.12 -6.88
C LEU A 147 -27.17 2.29 -7.33
N ASN A 148 -27.61 3.53 -7.07
CA ASN A 148 -26.76 4.72 -7.23
C ASN A 148 -25.87 4.96 -6.00
N SER A 149 -26.33 4.56 -4.82
CA SER A 149 -25.63 4.69 -3.54
C SER A 149 -26.17 3.67 -2.55
N ALA A 150 -25.34 3.24 -1.62
CA ALA A 150 -25.76 2.50 -0.44
C ALA A 150 -25.12 3.16 0.80
N LEU A 151 -25.88 3.18 1.89
CA LEU A 151 -25.47 3.77 3.16
C LEU A 151 -25.50 2.67 4.21
N TRP A 152 -24.38 2.55 4.91
CA TRP A 152 -24.25 1.71 6.10
C TRP A 152 -23.93 2.65 7.25
N SER A 153 -24.77 2.62 8.27
CA SER A 153 -24.60 3.43 9.47
C SER A 153 -24.54 2.52 10.68
N ALA A 154 -23.69 2.86 11.63
CA ALA A 154 -23.75 2.23 12.94
C ALA A 154 -25.09 2.58 13.60
N ARG A 155 -25.62 1.62 14.36
CA ARG A 155 -26.71 1.87 15.30
C ARG A 155 -26.12 2.58 16.51
N THR A 156 -26.63 3.76 16.83
CA THR A 156 -26.12 4.57 17.93
C THR A 156 -26.42 3.93 19.29
N GLU A 157 -25.71 4.35 20.34
CA GLU A 157 -25.98 3.90 21.71
C GLU A 157 -27.41 4.24 22.15
N GLY A 158 -27.92 5.41 21.77
CA GLY A 158 -29.30 5.84 22.07
C GLY A 158 -30.37 4.99 21.39
N GLU A 159 -30.03 4.33 20.29
CA GLU A 159 -30.89 3.36 19.61
C GLU A 159 -30.69 1.93 20.16
N GLY A 160 -29.82 1.71 21.14
CA GLY A 160 -29.47 0.38 21.67
C GLY A 160 -28.39 -0.36 20.88
N GLY A 161 -27.59 0.35 20.08
CA GLY A 161 -26.42 -0.17 19.38
C GLY A 161 -25.10 0.14 20.10
N THR A 162 -23.98 -0.15 19.44
CA THR A 162 -22.62 0.09 19.96
C THR A 162 -21.98 1.37 19.41
N GLY A 163 -22.60 2.04 18.43
CA GLY A 163 -21.97 3.15 17.70
C GLY A 163 -20.87 2.73 16.71
N ASP A 164 -20.49 1.46 16.68
CA ASP A 164 -19.49 0.93 15.76
C ASP A 164 -20.13 0.31 14.51
N LEU A 165 -19.48 0.50 13.35
CA LEU A 165 -19.79 -0.21 12.11
C LEU A 165 -18.55 -0.96 11.63
N ARG A 166 -18.68 -2.23 11.28
CA ARG A 166 -17.60 -3.07 10.78
C ARG A 166 -18.06 -3.92 9.60
N TYR A 167 -17.24 -3.98 8.55
CA TYR A 167 -17.27 -5.10 7.61
C TYR A 167 -16.37 -6.19 8.15
N VAL A 168 -16.97 -7.31 8.57
CA VAL A 168 -16.22 -8.49 8.98
C VAL A 168 -16.25 -9.46 7.80
N LEU A 169 -15.09 -9.70 7.23
CA LEU A 169 -14.89 -10.57 6.07
C LEU A 169 -13.97 -11.71 6.49
N ASN A 170 -14.23 -12.93 6.00
CA ASN A 170 -13.43 -14.11 6.33
C ASN A 170 -13.12 -14.95 5.08
N LYS A 171 -11.91 -15.48 5.00
CA LYS A 171 -11.49 -16.47 3.99
C LYS A 171 -11.01 -17.74 4.69
N GLU A 172 -11.07 -18.86 3.97
CA GLU A 172 -10.73 -20.18 4.50
C GLU A 172 -9.25 -20.32 4.90
N ASP A 173 -8.35 -19.79 4.08
CA ASP A 173 -6.91 -19.86 4.28
C ASP A 173 -6.16 -18.73 3.54
N GLY A 174 -4.84 -18.68 3.76
CA GLY A 174 -3.94 -17.67 3.20
C GLY A 174 -3.93 -17.60 1.67
N ALA A 175 -4.08 -18.74 0.98
CA ALA A 175 -4.02 -18.80 -0.48
C ALA A 175 -5.31 -18.29 -1.16
N LYS A 176 -6.39 -18.08 -0.42
CA LYS A 176 -7.64 -17.54 -0.95
C LYS A 176 -7.61 -16.02 -1.09
N THR A 177 -8.64 -15.50 -1.76
CA THR A 177 -8.87 -14.07 -1.95
C THR A 177 -9.99 -13.57 -1.04
N LEU A 178 -9.72 -12.48 -0.33
CA LEU A 178 -10.70 -11.67 0.37
C LEU A 178 -10.43 -10.22 0.02
N SER A 179 -11.32 -9.58 -0.73
CA SER A 179 -11.02 -8.26 -1.30
C SER A 179 -12.26 -7.41 -1.58
N LEU A 180 -12.00 -6.13 -1.81
CA LEU A 180 -12.91 -5.21 -2.48
C LEU A 180 -12.39 -4.97 -3.90
N LEU A 181 -13.19 -5.35 -4.90
CA LEU A 181 -12.88 -5.20 -6.31
C LEU A 181 -13.60 -3.99 -6.91
N PHE A 182 -12.84 -3.06 -7.49
CA PHE A 182 -13.34 -1.89 -8.18
C PHE A 182 -13.33 -2.12 -9.70
N GLN A 183 -14.47 -1.89 -10.36
CA GLN A 183 -14.65 -2.22 -11.77
C GLN A 183 -15.21 -1.03 -12.59
N SER A 184 -14.92 -1.03 -13.89
CA SER A 184 -15.58 -0.17 -14.88
C SER A 184 -16.01 -1.03 -16.07
N GLY A 185 -17.30 -0.97 -16.43
CA GLY A 185 -17.83 -1.77 -17.53
C GLY A 185 -17.61 -3.28 -17.36
N TRP A 186 -17.76 -3.79 -16.14
CA TRP A 186 -17.53 -5.21 -15.77
C TRP A 186 -16.07 -5.69 -15.89
N SER A 187 -15.11 -4.76 -16.00
CA SER A 187 -13.68 -5.06 -16.05
C SER A 187 -12.98 -4.49 -14.81
N GLY A 188 -12.15 -5.31 -14.15
CA GLY A 188 -11.41 -4.95 -12.94
C GLY A 188 -10.40 -3.82 -13.18
N ARG A 189 -10.30 -2.88 -12.24
CA ARG A 189 -9.38 -1.73 -12.32
C ARG A 189 -8.49 -1.60 -11.10
N ALA A 190 -9.03 -1.86 -9.92
CA ALA A 190 -8.28 -1.88 -8.68
C ALA A 190 -8.86 -2.94 -7.74
N GLU A 191 -8.02 -3.49 -6.87
CA GLU A 191 -8.41 -4.48 -5.88
C GLU A 191 -7.61 -4.25 -4.59
N ILE A 192 -8.29 -4.20 -3.45
CA ILE A 192 -7.64 -4.10 -2.13
C ILE A 192 -8.11 -5.24 -1.23
N GLY A 193 -7.20 -5.92 -0.54
CA GLY A 193 -7.55 -7.03 0.35
C GLY A 193 -6.41 -7.99 0.67
N LEU A 194 -6.78 -9.17 1.16
CA LEU A 194 -5.90 -10.32 1.42
C LEU A 194 -5.98 -11.26 0.21
N VAL A 195 -5.13 -11.03 -0.80
CA VAL A 195 -5.28 -11.63 -2.14
C VAL A 195 -4.19 -12.66 -2.41
N GLY A 196 -4.50 -13.93 -2.17
CA GLY A 196 -3.55 -15.04 -2.31
C GLY A 196 -2.45 -15.05 -1.25
N ASP A 197 -2.62 -14.25 -0.20
CA ASP A 197 -1.75 -14.10 0.96
C ASP A 197 -2.55 -13.49 2.13
N ASP A 198 -2.00 -13.51 3.34
CA ASP A 198 -2.52 -12.83 4.54
C ASP A 198 -1.95 -11.42 4.74
N ASP A 199 -1.07 -10.96 3.85
CA ASP A 199 -0.68 -9.57 3.75
C ASP A 199 -1.77 -8.71 3.11
N LEU A 200 -1.93 -7.47 3.58
CA LEU A 200 -2.81 -6.50 2.93
C LEU A 200 -2.15 -5.96 1.67
N VAL A 201 -2.81 -6.09 0.53
CA VAL A 201 -2.30 -5.62 -0.76
C VAL A 201 -3.28 -4.70 -1.47
N LEU A 202 -2.73 -3.78 -2.27
CA LEU A 202 -3.44 -2.98 -3.27
C LEU A 202 -2.87 -3.31 -4.65
N LYS A 203 -3.74 -3.79 -5.55
CA LYS A 203 -3.39 -4.11 -6.95
C LYS A 203 -4.19 -3.22 -7.90
N VAL A 204 -3.60 -2.89 -9.04
CA VAL A 204 -4.24 -2.14 -10.14
C VAL A 204 -4.10 -2.89 -11.46
N SER A 205 -5.05 -2.70 -12.36
CA SER A 205 -5.07 -3.34 -13.67
C SER A 205 -5.53 -2.38 -14.77
N PRO A 206 -4.80 -2.29 -15.91
CA PRO A 206 -5.23 -1.49 -17.05
C PRO A 206 -6.40 -2.13 -17.82
N ASP A 207 -6.56 -3.45 -17.75
CA ASP A 207 -7.43 -4.24 -18.64
C ASP A 207 -8.34 -5.25 -17.91
N GLY A 208 -8.18 -5.41 -16.60
CA GLY A 208 -8.89 -6.38 -15.78
C GLY A 208 -8.31 -7.80 -15.81
N ALA A 209 -7.21 -8.01 -16.53
CA ALA A 209 -6.53 -9.31 -16.66
C ALA A 209 -5.08 -9.24 -16.15
N ALA A 210 -4.31 -8.24 -16.58
CA ALA A 210 -2.95 -7.99 -16.11
C ALA A 210 -3.00 -7.18 -14.80
N TRP A 211 -2.58 -7.80 -13.69
CA TRP A 211 -2.57 -7.16 -12.39
C TRP A 211 -1.16 -6.77 -11.95
N ARG A 212 -1.03 -5.58 -11.38
CA ARG A 212 0.21 -5.04 -10.82
C ARG A 212 -0.01 -4.71 -9.35
N GLU A 213 0.85 -5.22 -8.48
CA GLU A 213 0.84 -4.84 -7.06
C GLU A 213 1.45 -3.46 -6.90
N ALA A 214 0.70 -2.52 -6.31
CA ALA A 214 1.16 -1.16 -6.06
C ALA A 214 1.72 -1.01 -4.63
N LEU A 215 1.06 -1.66 -3.66
CA LEU A 215 1.41 -1.59 -2.25
C LEU A 215 1.13 -2.93 -1.57
N ARG A 216 2.00 -3.29 -0.65
CA ARG A 216 1.84 -4.41 0.29
C ARG A 216 2.19 -3.96 1.71
N VAL A 217 1.42 -4.45 2.69
CA VAL A 217 1.73 -4.31 4.11
C VAL A 217 2.13 -5.69 4.63
N ASP A 218 3.39 -5.82 5.02
CA ASP A 218 3.90 -7.05 5.63
C ASP A 218 3.23 -7.23 7.00
N ARG A 219 2.52 -8.35 7.19
CA ARG A 219 1.74 -8.58 8.42
C ARG A 219 2.59 -8.83 9.67
N GLN A 220 3.85 -9.22 9.52
CA GLN A 220 4.74 -9.50 10.66
C GLN A 220 5.38 -8.23 11.22
N THR A 221 5.67 -7.27 10.35
CA THR A 221 6.45 -6.07 10.66
C THR A 221 5.64 -4.77 10.59
N GLY A 222 4.47 -4.80 9.93
CA GLY A 222 3.65 -3.62 9.67
C GLY A 222 4.25 -2.66 8.62
N ARG A 223 5.31 -3.08 7.92
CA ARG A 223 6.03 -2.21 6.97
C ARG A 223 5.32 -2.13 5.62
N LEU A 224 5.31 -0.93 5.06
CA LEU A 224 4.85 -0.67 3.70
C LEU A 224 5.95 -1.00 2.68
N ALA A 225 5.63 -1.88 1.75
CA ALA A 225 6.39 -2.13 0.54
C ALA A 225 5.66 -1.53 -0.66
N PHE A 226 6.36 -0.71 -1.44
CA PHE A 226 5.90 -0.23 -2.74
C PHE A 226 6.66 -1.02 -3.79
N SER A 227 5.95 -1.79 -4.61
CA SER A 227 6.58 -2.65 -5.61
C SER A 227 7.02 -1.88 -6.86
N VAL A 228 6.82 -0.55 -6.89
CA VAL A 228 7.28 0.34 -7.96
C VAL A 228 8.26 1.36 -7.37
N MET A 229 9.57 1.09 -7.46
CA MET A 229 10.62 2.04 -7.10
C MET A 229 10.60 3.29 -8.02
N ASP A 230 10.09 3.15 -9.25
CA ASP A 230 10.08 4.20 -10.28
C ASP A 230 9.25 5.45 -9.92
N ALA A 231 8.28 5.38 -9.00
CA ALA A 231 7.42 6.54 -8.73
C ALA A 231 8.01 7.56 -7.74
N LEU A 232 9.10 7.22 -7.03
CA LEU A 232 9.65 8.05 -5.95
C LEU A 232 11.02 8.67 -6.26
N LEU A 233 11.73 8.17 -7.27
CA LEU A 233 13.11 8.57 -7.59
C LEU A 233 13.13 9.46 -8.82
N ARG A 234 14.10 10.38 -8.91
CA ARG A 234 14.21 11.27 -10.08
C ARG A 234 14.75 10.55 -11.31
N PRO A 235 14.51 11.09 -12.52
CA PRO A 235 14.96 10.45 -13.76
C PRO A 235 16.46 10.12 -13.80
N ALA A 236 17.32 10.97 -13.26
CA ALA A 236 18.75 10.72 -13.21
C ALA A 236 19.11 9.51 -12.32
N ALA A 237 18.47 9.37 -11.16
CA ALA A 237 18.65 8.22 -10.28
C ALA A 237 18.04 6.94 -10.87
N GLN A 238 16.88 7.04 -11.52
CA GLN A 238 16.26 5.91 -12.23
C GLN A 238 17.18 5.33 -13.32
N ASN A 239 17.82 6.20 -14.11
CA ASN A 239 18.76 5.77 -15.15
C ASN A 239 19.93 4.97 -14.56
N VAL A 240 20.45 5.40 -13.41
CA VAL A 240 21.51 4.67 -12.69
C VAL A 240 21.01 3.33 -12.20
N LEU A 241 19.88 3.30 -11.49
CA LEU A 241 19.37 2.08 -10.86
C LEU A 241 18.94 1.03 -11.88
N THR A 242 18.46 1.44 -13.05
CA THR A 242 18.12 0.53 -14.16
C THR A 242 19.36 -0.09 -14.79
N ALA A 243 20.52 0.57 -14.69
CA ALA A 243 21.78 0.06 -15.22
C ALA A 243 22.50 -0.92 -14.27
N PHE A 244 22.07 -1.01 -13.01
CA PHE A 244 22.59 -2.02 -12.09
C PHE A 244 22.05 -3.40 -12.41
N GLU A 245 22.96 -4.37 -12.56
CA GLU A 245 22.59 -5.77 -12.75
C GLU A 245 21.95 -6.36 -11.48
N THR A 246 22.49 -5.99 -10.32
CA THR A 246 21.93 -6.34 -9.02
C THR A 246 21.30 -5.11 -8.38
N SER A 247 20.02 -5.20 -8.03
CA SER A 247 19.31 -4.07 -7.44
C SER A 247 19.87 -3.75 -6.05
N PRO A 248 20.24 -2.48 -5.78
CA PRO A 248 20.63 -2.08 -4.44
C PRO A 248 19.45 -2.16 -3.47
N GLY A 249 19.75 -2.31 -2.17
CA GLY A 249 18.74 -2.15 -1.13
C GLY A 249 18.07 -0.76 -1.19
N ARG A 250 16.81 -0.67 -0.73
CA ARG A 250 15.99 0.56 -0.78
C ARG A 250 16.70 1.79 -0.20
N ALA A 251 17.41 1.63 0.91
CA ALA A 251 18.13 2.74 1.55
C ALA A 251 19.19 3.34 0.61
N ARG A 252 19.98 2.48 -0.05
CA ARG A 252 21.01 2.90 -1.00
C ARG A 252 20.43 3.56 -2.24
N ALA A 253 19.29 3.08 -2.75
CA ALA A 253 18.62 3.72 -3.86
C ALA A 253 18.25 5.19 -3.56
N PHE A 254 17.79 5.49 -2.34
CA PHE A 254 17.55 6.88 -1.92
C PHE A 254 18.85 7.67 -1.71
N LEU A 255 19.89 7.06 -1.16
CA LEU A 255 21.20 7.73 -1.04
C LEU A 255 21.77 8.13 -2.41
N ILE A 256 21.59 7.30 -3.44
CA ILE A 256 21.98 7.64 -4.82
C ILE A 256 21.18 8.83 -5.36
N ASP A 257 19.85 8.84 -5.13
CA ASP A 257 19.00 9.96 -5.54
C ASP A 257 19.36 11.26 -4.81
N ASP A 258 19.63 11.21 -3.51
CA ASP A 258 20.08 12.35 -2.70
C ASP A 258 21.48 12.84 -3.09
N LEU A 259 22.40 11.93 -3.42
CA LEU A 259 23.72 12.28 -3.96
C LEU A 259 23.55 13.08 -5.26
N ILE A 260 22.83 12.55 -6.24
CA ILE A 260 22.63 13.21 -7.53
C ILE A 260 21.89 14.55 -7.34
N SER A 261 20.89 14.60 -6.45
CA SER A 261 20.19 15.83 -6.02
C SER A 261 21.13 16.95 -5.65
N ALA A 262 22.04 16.65 -4.70
CA ALA A 262 22.91 17.64 -4.10
C ALA A 262 23.87 18.18 -5.15
N LEU A 263 24.35 17.30 -6.04
CA LEU A 263 25.21 17.67 -7.16
C LEU A 263 24.49 18.52 -8.20
N GLU A 264 23.22 18.23 -8.51
CA GLU A 264 22.40 19.05 -9.41
C GLU A 264 22.13 20.43 -8.82
N ALA A 265 21.73 20.48 -7.55
CA ALA A 265 21.45 21.73 -6.83
C ALA A 265 22.68 22.64 -6.71
N ALA A 266 23.87 22.04 -6.56
CA ALA A 266 25.15 22.76 -6.53
C ALA A 266 25.71 23.13 -7.92
N GLY A 267 25.04 22.72 -9.01
CA GLY A 267 25.53 22.91 -10.38
C GLY A 267 26.79 22.10 -10.71
N VAL A 268 27.14 21.11 -9.88
CA VAL A 268 28.30 20.22 -10.09
C VAL A 268 27.96 19.15 -11.11
N TRP A 269 26.72 18.63 -11.10
CA TRP A 269 26.29 17.54 -11.98
C TRP A 269 26.46 17.84 -13.47
N THR A 270 26.35 19.11 -13.89
CA THR A 270 26.54 19.55 -15.27
C THR A 270 28.01 19.73 -15.65
N ARG A 271 28.91 19.82 -14.65
CA ARG A 271 30.36 19.93 -14.83
C ARG A 271 31.02 18.55 -14.88
N LEU A 272 30.41 17.53 -14.28
CA LEU A 272 30.90 16.16 -14.30
C LEU A 272 30.70 15.50 -15.67
N THR A 273 31.74 14.83 -16.13
CA THR A 273 31.70 13.89 -17.26
C THR A 273 31.54 12.46 -16.76
N ALA A 274 32.20 12.14 -15.64
CA ALA A 274 32.06 10.85 -14.97
C ALA A 274 32.01 10.99 -13.45
N LEU A 275 31.16 10.16 -12.83
CA LEU A 275 31.09 9.95 -11.39
C LEU A 275 31.07 8.45 -11.12
N TYR A 276 32.06 7.97 -10.38
CA TYR A 276 32.17 6.59 -9.95
C TYR A 276 32.06 6.56 -8.43
N VAL A 277 31.06 5.85 -7.92
CA VAL A 277 30.94 5.54 -6.50
C VAL A 277 31.36 4.09 -6.36
N THR A 278 32.66 3.88 -6.22
CA THR A 278 33.27 2.55 -6.25
C THR A 278 32.94 1.74 -5.01
N ALA A 279 32.65 2.37 -3.87
CA ALA A 279 32.07 1.72 -2.69
C ALA A 279 30.59 1.37 -2.92
N ALA A 280 30.34 0.38 -3.78
CA ALA A 280 29.00 -0.11 -4.14
C ALA A 280 28.71 -1.50 -3.54
N HIS A 281 27.47 -1.96 -3.70
CA HIS A 281 26.96 -3.21 -3.09
C HIS A 281 27.31 -4.43 -3.94
N ASP A 282 27.81 -4.21 -5.15
CA ASP A 282 28.33 -5.23 -6.03
C ASP A 282 29.40 -4.64 -6.98
N GLU A 283 30.18 -5.55 -7.58
CA GLU A 283 31.32 -5.21 -8.43
C GLU A 283 30.92 -4.47 -9.71
N GLN A 284 29.78 -4.83 -10.32
CA GLN A 284 29.29 -4.20 -11.54
C GLN A 284 28.84 -2.77 -11.26
N ALA A 285 28.07 -2.56 -10.19
CA ALA A 285 27.65 -1.23 -9.74
C ALA A 285 28.85 -0.33 -9.42
N ALA A 286 29.91 -0.87 -8.82
CA ALA A 286 31.14 -0.15 -8.51
C ALA A 286 31.91 0.31 -9.76
N GLY A 287 31.69 -0.34 -10.90
CA GLY A 287 32.29 0.00 -12.18
C GLY A 287 31.52 1.06 -12.97
N LEU A 288 30.25 1.32 -12.65
CA LEU A 288 29.41 2.20 -13.49
C LEU A 288 29.76 3.67 -13.34
N ASN A 289 29.73 4.38 -14.47
CA ASN A 289 29.67 5.83 -14.50
C ASN A 289 28.23 6.28 -14.19
N LEU A 290 27.96 6.72 -12.96
CA LEU A 290 26.62 7.16 -12.54
C LEU A 290 26.10 8.35 -13.34
N LYS A 291 26.96 9.14 -13.98
CA LYS A 291 26.56 10.28 -14.80
C LYS A 291 25.94 9.84 -16.13
N THR A 292 26.53 8.81 -16.75
CA THR A 292 26.09 8.23 -18.02
C THR A 292 26.41 6.74 -18.04
N PRO A 293 25.61 5.89 -17.38
CA PRO A 293 25.87 4.45 -17.34
C PRO A 293 25.98 3.85 -18.75
N GLY A 294 26.95 2.95 -18.95
CA GLY A 294 27.27 2.38 -20.27
C GLY A 294 28.27 3.21 -21.08
N LEU A 295 28.57 4.44 -20.67
CA LEU A 295 29.55 5.30 -21.32
C LEU A 295 30.65 5.68 -20.32
N HIS A 296 31.89 5.28 -20.64
CA HIS A 296 33.05 5.46 -19.77
C HIS A 296 32.90 4.77 -18.42
N ASP A 297 32.21 3.63 -18.38
CA ASP A 297 32.26 2.72 -17.23
C ASP A 297 33.69 2.19 -17.05
N LEU A 298 34.06 1.94 -15.80
CA LEU A 298 35.40 1.48 -15.44
C LEU A 298 35.65 0.09 -16.00
N THR A 299 36.76 -0.07 -16.71
CA THR A 299 37.22 -1.36 -17.23
C THR A 299 38.38 -1.86 -16.38
N PRO A 300 38.20 -2.95 -15.61
CA PRO A 300 39.29 -3.57 -14.86
C PRO A 300 40.37 -4.14 -15.77
N VAL A 301 41.63 -3.84 -15.46
CA VAL A 301 42.80 -4.38 -16.16
C VAL A 301 43.68 -5.10 -15.15
N ASN A 302 44.04 -6.35 -15.46
CA ASN A 302 44.82 -7.26 -14.62
C ASN A 302 44.22 -7.55 -13.22
N GLY A 303 42.93 -7.27 -13.02
CA GLY A 303 42.17 -7.73 -11.85
C GLY A 303 42.45 -6.97 -10.54
N PRO A 304 42.16 -5.64 -10.46
CA PRO A 304 42.11 -4.95 -9.18
C PRO A 304 41.09 -5.63 -8.24
N ALA A 305 41.27 -5.52 -6.93
CA ALA A 305 40.41 -6.22 -5.98
C ALA A 305 39.20 -5.37 -5.62
N PHE A 306 37.98 -5.89 -5.81
CA PHE A 306 36.76 -5.26 -5.31
C PHE A 306 36.43 -5.76 -3.89
N SER A 307 35.94 -4.86 -3.05
CA SER A 307 35.35 -5.18 -1.75
C SER A 307 34.04 -4.43 -1.61
N GLU A 308 32.96 -5.18 -1.32
CA GLU A 308 31.62 -4.63 -1.11
C GLU A 308 31.69 -3.47 -0.09
N ASP A 309 31.06 -2.36 -0.44
CA ASP A 309 30.97 -1.14 0.37
C ASP A 309 32.27 -0.42 0.70
N LEU A 310 33.42 -0.93 0.25
CA LEU A 310 34.73 -0.30 0.43
C LEU A 310 35.35 0.17 -0.89
N GLY A 311 34.97 -0.50 -1.98
CA GLY A 311 35.35 -0.20 -3.34
C GLY A 311 36.55 -0.98 -3.84
N TRP A 312 37.23 -0.44 -4.84
CA TRP A 312 38.32 -1.13 -5.52
C TRP A 312 39.66 -0.80 -4.88
N SER A 313 40.55 -1.78 -4.87
CA SER A 313 41.93 -1.66 -4.43
C SER A 313 42.87 -2.02 -5.56
N GLY A 314 43.84 -1.15 -5.81
CA GLY A 314 44.97 -1.48 -6.68
C GLY A 314 45.94 -2.41 -5.96
N ASP A 315 46.76 -3.13 -6.73
CA ASP A 315 47.76 -4.06 -6.20
C ASP A 315 49.15 -3.40 -6.05
N GLY A 316 49.33 -2.20 -6.61
CA GLY A 316 50.62 -1.52 -6.69
C GLY A 316 51.62 -2.14 -7.67
N VAL A 317 51.20 -3.07 -8.53
CA VAL A 317 52.06 -3.82 -9.46
C VAL A 317 51.60 -3.60 -10.90
N ASP A 318 50.46 -4.16 -11.30
CA ASP A 318 49.96 -4.05 -12.67
C ASP A 318 48.43 -4.01 -12.80
N ALA A 319 47.68 -3.97 -11.70
CA ALA A 319 46.22 -3.91 -11.67
C ALA A 319 45.69 -2.47 -11.54
N TRP A 320 44.72 -2.11 -12.38
CA TRP A 320 44.16 -0.74 -12.45
C TRP A 320 42.77 -0.73 -13.09
N LEU A 321 42.10 0.43 -13.06
CA LEU A 321 40.79 0.64 -13.70
C LEU A 321 40.91 1.70 -14.81
N ASP A 322 40.56 1.34 -16.04
CA ASP A 322 40.51 2.28 -17.16
C ASP A 322 39.18 3.03 -17.19
N THR A 323 39.22 4.35 -17.31
CA THR A 323 38.01 5.17 -17.47
C THR A 323 37.57 5.28 -18.93
N GLY A 324 38.46 4.98 -19.88
CA GLY A 324 38.29 5.32 -21.29
C GLY A 324 38.19 6.83 -21.59
N LEU A 325 38.42 7.70 -20.60
CA LEU A 325 38.28 9.16 -20.71
C LEU A 325 39.64 9.84 -20.85
N GLY A 326 39.83 10.54 -21.96
CA GLY A 326 41.01 11.39 -22.15
C GLY A 326 40.84 12.80 -21.59
N ALA A 327 41.92 13.36 -21.04
CA ALA A 327 41.90 14.71 -20.48
C ALA A 327 41.54 15.79 -21.51
N SER A 328 41.90 15.59 -22.78
CA SER A 328 41.51 16.46 -23.89
C SER A 328 40.00 16.45 -24.16
N ALA A 329 39.33 15.32 -23.97
CA ALA A 329 37.88 15.20 -24.10
C ALA A 329 37.16 15.88 -22.92
N LEU A 330 37.67 15.76 -21.69
CA LEU A 330 37.14 16.47 -20.52
C LEU A 330 37.18 17.99 -20.70
N ALA A 331 38.27 18.49 -21.28
CA ALA A 331 38.49 19.93 -21.47
C ALA A 331 37.57 20.54 -22.55
N ASP A 332 37.11 19.75 -23.52
CA ASP A 332 36.16 20.16 -24.56
C ASP A 332 36.63 21.44 -25.29
N GLY A 333 37.90 21.47 -25.69
CA GLY A 333 38.56 22.62 -26.33
C GLY A 333 38.90 23.79 -25.40
N GLY A 334 38.51 23.72 -24.12
CA GLY A 334 38.85 24.68 -23.08
C GLY A 334 40.14 24.35 -22.33
N THR A 335 40.36 25.08 -21.23
CA THR A 335 41.48 24.83 -20.31
C THR A 335 41.04 24.20 -19.00
N GLY A 336 39.74 24.27 -18.68
CA GLY A 336 39.20 23.89 -17.40
C GLY A 336 38.94 22.39 -17.28
N VAL A 337 39.71 21.72 -16.43
CA VAL A 337 39.50 20.32 -16.05
C VAL A 337 39.65 20.20 -14.54
N ALA A 338 38.80 19.37 -13.95
CA ALA A 338 38.92 18.94 -12.58
C ALA A 338 38.79 17.43 -12.48
N ALA A 339 39.45 16.86 -11.48
CA ALA A 339 39.38 15.45 -11.15
C ALA A 339 39.53 15.26 -9.64
N GLY A 340 38.94 14.19 -9.12
CA GLY A 340 39.06 13.86 -7.72
C GLY A 340 38.88 12.39 -7.44
N VAL A 341 39.42 11.98 -6.30
CA VAL A 341 39.39 10.62 -5.79
C VAL A 341 39.15 10.64 -4.29
N TRP A 342 38.37 9.69 -3.80
CA TRP A 342 38.14 9.46 -2.38
C TRP A 342 38.95 8.25 -1.94
N VAL A 343 40.02 8.48 -1.18
CA VAL A 343 40.95 7.45 -0.72
C VAL A 343 40.52 6.98 0.67
N THR A 344 40.16 5.70 0.82
CA THR A 344 39.73 5.12 2.12
C THR A 344 40.84 4.38 2.83
N ALA A 345 41.71 3.71 2.08
CA ALA A 345 42.90 3.08 2.61
C ALA A 345 44.10 3.42 1.72
N ASN A 346 45.24 3.72 2.36
CA ASN A 346 46.49 3.98 1.69
C ASN A 346 47.59 3.12 2.35
N PRO A 347 47.67 1.82 2.01
CA PRO A 347 48.35 0.82 2.84
C PRO A 347 49.88 0.82 2.69
N SER A 348 50.46 1.60 1.78
CA SER A 348 51.91 1.57 1.54
C SER A 348 52.63 2.77 2.17
N PRO A 349 53.39 2.59 3.27
CA PRO A 349 54.35 3.60 3.72
C PRO A 349 55.52 3.66 2.71
N GLY A 350 55.54 4.67 1.84
CA GLY A 350 56.54 4.79 0.77
C GLY A 350 56.45 6.07 -0.09
N THR A 351 56.94 5.99 -1.35
CA THR A 351 56.94 7.07 -2.35
C THR A 351 55.53 7.57 -2.71
N SER A 352 55.44 8.68 -3.46
CA SER A 352 54.17 9.22 -3.97
C SER A 352 53.30 8.16 -4.63
N GLN A 353 52.04 8.11 -4.22
CA GLN A 353 51.00 7.23 -4.75
C GLN A 353 50.20 7.95 -5.82
N PHE A 354 49.77 7.22 -6.86
CA PHE A 354 49.10 7.80 -8.03
C PHE A 354 47.69 7.24 -8.19
N PRO A 355 46.71 7.75 -7.44
CA PRO A 355 45.34 7.25 -7.51
C PRO A 355 44.66 7.58 -8.85
N LEU A 356 45.16 8.57 -9.59
CA LEU A 356 44.65 8.95 -10.91
C LEU A 356 45.78 9.45 -11.81
N GLY A 357 45.77 9.05 -13.08
CA GLY A 357 46.77 9.47 -14.05
C GLY A 357 46.52 8.90 -15.45
N PRO A 358 47.38 9.22 -16.43
CA PRO A 358 47.22 8.70 -17.78
C PRO A 358 47.64 7.23 -17.86
N VAL A 359 47.00 6.48 -18.75
CA VAL A 359 47.41 5.11 -19.12
C VAL A 359 48.70 5.14 -19.93
N ASP A 360 48.73 6.03 -20.91
CA ASP A 360 49.77 6.23 -21.92
C ASP A 360 49.88 7.71 -22.34
N GLY A 361 50.94 8.06 -23.08
CA GLY A 361 51.15 9.42 -23.58
C GLY A 361 51.73 10.42 -22.56
N ASP A 362 51.54 11.71 -22.85
CA ASP A 362 52.10 12.80 -22.04
C ASP A 362 51.29 13.04 -20.76
N GLU A 363 52.00 13.15 -19.64
CA GLU A 363 51.40 13.33 -18.32
C GLU A 363 50.91 14.75 -18.07
N THR A 364 49.72 15.04 -18.57
CA THR A 364 49.05 16.35 -18.48
C THR A 364 47.85 16.35 -17.54
N LEU A 365 47.37 15.18 -17.10
CA LEU A 365 46.40 15.02 -16.02
C LEU A 365 46.83 13.88 -15.10
N SER A 366 47.24 14.19 -13.87
CA SER A 366 47.60 13.19 -12.86
C SER A 366 47.47 13.74 -11.45
N MET A 367 47.29 12.85 -10.48
CA MET A 367 47.25 13.15 -9.06
C MET A 367 48.30 12.32 -8.34
N ALA A 368 48.98 12.95 -7.38
CA ALA A 368 49.99 12.32 -6.57
C ALA A 368 49.81 12.70 -5.11
N ILE A 369 49.68 11.68 -4.25
CA ILE A 369 49.52 11.83 -2.79
C ILE A 369 50.72 11.15 -2.14
N SER A 370 51.47 11.87 -1.32
CA SER A 370 52.57 11.30 -0.55
C SER A 370 52.05 10.74 0.77
N PRO A 371 52.07 9.40 1.00
CA PRO A 371 51.62 8.83 2.27
C PRO A 371 52.54 9.18 3.44
N SER A 372 53.80 9.53 3.17
CA SER A 372 54.80 9.86 4.18
C SER A 372 54.79 11.33 4.60
N THR A 373 54.40 12.23 3.70
CA THR A 373 54.43 13.68 3.98
C THR A 373 53.06 14.35 3.91
N GLY A 374 52.02 13.65 3.49
CA GLY A 374 50.70 14.21 3.22
C GLY A 374 50.66 15.14 1.99
N ASN A 375 51.80 15.36 1.30
CA ASN A 375 51.84 16.29 0.18
C ASN A 375 50.93 15.84 -0.95
N PHE A 376 50.00 16.71 -1.32
CA PHE A 376 49.19 16.57 -2.51
C PHE A 376 49.77 17.43 -3.64
N SER A 377 49.91 16.80 -4.80
CA SER A 377 50.37 17.45 -6.02
C SER A 377 49.65 16.85 -7.23
N ALA A 378 49.56 17.63 -8.31
CA ALA A 378 48.88 17.20 -9.51
C ALA A 378 49.50 17.85 -10.75
N ARG A 379 49.18 17.27 -11.90
CA ARG A 379 49.37 17.87 -13.21
C ARG A 379 48.00 18.06 -13.83
N VAL A 380 47.75 19.24 -14.37
CA VAL A 380 46.49 19.56 -15.06
C VAL A 380 46.81 20.51 -16.20
N GLY A 381 46.66 20.06 -17.44
CA GLY A 381 46.87 20.84 -18.67
C GLY A 381 48.33 21.23 -18.93
N THR A 382 49.28 20.58 -18.26
CA THR A 382 50.74 20.75 -18.45
C THR A 382 51.53 19.63 -17.80
N ALA A 383 52.73 19.36 -18.33
CA ALA A 383 53.73 18.48 -17.70
C ALA A 383 54.50 19.17 -16.56
N THR A 384 54.09 20.35 -16.10
CA THR A 384 54.63 21.02 -14.90
C THR A 384 53.88 20.58 -13.66
N LEU A 385 54.59 20.21 -12.60
CA LEU A 385 53.98 19.72 -11.36
C LEU A 385 53.47 20.90 -10.53
N ALA A 386 52.17 20.89 -10.20
CA ALA A 386 51.59 21.79 -9.21
C ALA A 386 51.60 21.10 -7.83
N ALA A 387 52.28 21.70 -6.85
CA ALA A 387 52.27 21.23 -5.47
C ALA A 387 51.38 22.14 -4.61
N PHE A 388 50.51 21.56 -3.80
CA PHE A 388 49.51 22.30 -3.01
C PHE A 388 49.82 22.31 -1.51
N GLY A 389 50.77 21.49 -1.05
CA GLY A 389 51.14 21.35 0.35
C GLY A 389 50.62 20.04 0.96
N ALA A 390 50.85 19.88 2.26
CA ALA A 390 50.43 18.70 3.01
C ALA A 390 48.93 18.77 3.34
N ALA A 391 48.18 17.75 2.93
CA ALA A 391 46.81 17.56 3.36
C ALA A 391 46.75 17.16 4.86
N PRO A 392 45.67 17.52 5.57
CA PRO A 392 45.46 17.12 6.96
C PRO A 392 45.47 15.60 7.20
N ALA A 393 45.09 14.81 6.20
CA ALA A 393 45.11 13.35 6.23
C ALA A 393 45.59 12.79 4.87
N VAL A 394 46.08 11.55 4.89
CA VAL A 394 46.50 10.80 3.68
C VAL A 394 45.36 9.99 3.04
N THR A 395 44.18 10.04 3.67
CA THR A 395 42.89 9.52 3.24
C THR A 395 41.89 10.67 3.13
N GLY A 396 40.70 10.42 2.60
CA GLY A 396 39.67 11.42 2.35
C GLY A 396 39.58 11.82 0.88
N HIS A 397 38.89 12.92 0.61
CA HIS A 397 38.59 13.38 -0.74
C HIS A 397 39.66 14.35 -1.25
N PHE A 398 40.48 13.90 -2.19
CA PHE A 398 41.43 14.75 -2.89
C PHE A 398 40.83 15.25 -4.20
N CYS A 399 40.98 16.54 -4.49
CA CYS A 399 40.44 17.17 -5.69
C CYS A 399 41.45 18.18 -6.26
N VAL A 400 41.60 18.19 -7.58
CA VAL A 400 42.33 19.23 -8.30
C VAL A 400 41.42 19.89 -9.33
N SER A 401 41.53 21.21 -9.47
CA SER A 401 40.79 21.98 -10.48
C SER A 401 41.68 23.04 -11.12
N ARG A 402 41.75 23.07 -12.45
CA ARG A 402 42.31 24.19 -13.20
C ARG A 402 41.19 25.14 -13.60
N THR A 403 41.17 26.35 -13.06
CA THR A 403 40.13 27.35 -13.35
C THR A 403 40.56 28.40 -14.37
N SER A 404 41.85 28.43 -14.74
CA SER A 404 42.36 29.33 -15.78
C SER A 404 43.63 28.80 -16.45
N THR A 405 44.14 29.56 -17.42
CA THR A 405 45.41 29.28 -18.10
C THR A 405 46.63 29.32 -17.17
N THR A 406 46.51 29.88 -15.96
CA THR A 406 47.64 30.05 -15.04
C THR A 406 47.39 29.53 -13.63
N HIS A 407 46.17 29.13 -13.28
CA HIS A 407 45.82 28.75 -11.91
C HIS A 407 45.32 27.31 -11.83
N VAL A 408 45.87 26.58 -10.87
CA VAL A 408 45.42 25.26 -10.45
C VAL A 408 45.27 25.25 -8.93
N SER A 409 44.13 24.77 -8.45
CA SER A 409 43.82 24.65 -7.04
C SER A 409 43.75 23.18 -6.63
N GLY A 410 44.27 22.86 -5.45
CA GLY A 410 44.14 21.57 -4.80
C GLY A 410 43.28 21.67 -3.55
N TYR A 411 42.36 20.73 -3.39
CA TYR A 411 41.44 20.65 -2.27
C TYR A 411 41.57 19.29 -1.57
N HIS A 412 41.33 19.29 -0.26
CA HIS A 412 41.18 18.10 0.56
C HIS A 412 39.91 18.25 1.40
N ASP A 413 39.02 17.26 1.36
CA ASP A 413 37.73 17.26 2.06
C ASP A 413 36.90 18.54 1.82
N GLY A 414 36.88 18.99 0.56
CA GLY A 414 36.16 20.20 0.15
C GLY A 414 36.84 21.52 0.52
N VAL A 415 37.97 21.49 1.23
CA VAL A 415 38.72 22.66 1.69
C VAL A 415 39.94 22.90 0.81
N LEU A 416 40.17 24.16 0.41
CA LEU A 416 41.36 24.54 -0.36
C LEU A 416 42.61 24.35 0.49
N ILE A 417 43.52 23.47 0.06
CA ILE A 417 44.81 23.25 0.73
C ILE A 417 45.94 24.07 0.11
N GLY A 418 45.84 24.38 -1.18
CA GLY A 418 46.79 25.26 -1.85
C GLY A 418 46.44 25.53 -3.30
N ALA A 419 47.07 26.56 -3.86
CA ALA A 419 46.96 26.91 -5.27
C ALA A 419 48.34 27.17 -5.85
N ALA A 420 48.56 26.76 -7.09
CA ALA A 420 49.81 26.88 -7.79
C ALA A 420 49.64 27.71 -9.07
N ALA A 421 50.59 28.62 -9.31
CA ALA A 421 50.75 29.26 -10.60
C ALA A 421 51.37 28.25 -11.58
N SER A 422 50.59 27.82 -12.58
CA SER A 422 50.98 26.77 -13.53
C SER A 422 50.44 27.07 -14.92
N ALA A 423 51.35 27.35 -15.86
CA ALA A 423 51.00 27.72 -17.23
C ALA A 423 50.41 26.52 -18.00
N PHE A 424 49.27 26.76 -18.64
CA PHE A 424 48.61 25.78 -19.50
C PHE A 424 49.39 25.58 -20.80
N THR A 425 49.66 24.32 -21.15
CA THR A 425 50.34 23.93 -22.40
C THR A 425 49.51 22.96 -23.25
N GLY A 426 48.39 22.45 -22.73
CA GLY A 426 47.51 21.52 -23.44
C GLY A 426 47.23 20.24 -22.64
N TYR A 427 46.18 19.53 -23.06
CA TYR A 427 45.91 18.17 -22.59
C TYR A 427 46.35 17.17 -23.64
N ALA A 428 47.04 16.13 -23.18
CA ALA A 428 47.41 15.00 -23.98
C ALA A 428 46.18 14.17 -24.35
N GLY A 429 46.28 13.44 -25.46
CA GLY A 429 45.38 12.32 -25.73
C GLY A 429 45.71 11.11 -24.86
N GLY A 430 44.98 10.01 -25.07
CA GLY A 430 45.12 8.80 -24.25
C GLY A 430 44.13 8.80 -23.09
N SER A 431 43.89 7.61 -22.54
CA SER A 431 42.90 7.42 -21.48
C SER A 431 43.46 7.78 -20.10
N THR A 432 42.59 8.14 -19.17
CA THR A 432 42.91 8.26 -17.75
C THR A 432 42.50 6.99 -17.01
N ALA A 433 43.20 6.71 -15.93
CA ALA A 433 43.02 5.50 -15.15
C ALA A 433 43.00 5.82 -13.66
N LEU A 434 42.28 4.99 -12.91
CA LEU A 434 42.41 4.90 -11.47
C LEU A 434 43.52 3.90 -11.13
N PHE A 435 44.18 4.14 -10.00
CA PHE A 435 45.32 3.37 -9.49
C PHE A 435 46.59 3.39 -10.36
N ARG A 436 46.70 4.31 -11.32
CA ARG A 436 47.79 4.33 -12.29
C ARG A 436 48.21 5.72 -12.72
N ARG A 437 49.52 5.89 -12.91
CA ARG A 437 50.15 6.97 -13.69
C ARG A 437 51.29 6.37 -14.52
N LEU A 438 51.05 6.19 -15.82
CA LEU A 438 51.99 5.52 -16.72
C LEU A 438 52.43 4.17 -16.13
N GLY A 439 53.72 3.96 -15.90
CA GLY A 439 54.25 2.73 -15.27
C GLY A 439 54.24 2.71 -13.74
N ASN A 440 53.66 3.71 -13.06
CA ASN A 440 53.59 3.75 -11.59
C ASN A 440 52.16 3.41 -11.14
N LEU A 441 52.03 2.44 -10.23
CA LEU A 441 50.74 1.92 -9.77
C LEU A 441 50.49 2.27 -8.30
N HIS A 442 49.22 2.29 -7.91
CA HIS A 442 48.74 2.59 -6.55
C HIS A 442 48.22 1.31 -5.89
N SER A 443 48.49 1.14 -4.60
CA SER A 443 47.99 0.00 -3.79
C SER A 443 46.87 0.39 -2.82
N GLY A 444 46.33 1.61 -2.93
CA GLY A 444 45.25 2.09 -2.07
C GLY A 444 43.88 1.57 -2.47
N THR A 445 42.89 1.91 -1.65
CA THR A 445 41.47 1.65 -1.88
C THR A 445 40.75 2.97 -2.16
N LEU A 446 39.94 3.00 -3.22
CA LEU A 446 39.11 4.14 -3.57
C LEU A 446 37.63 3.82 -3.36
N ALA A 447 36.91 4.71 -2.67
CA ALA A 447 35.46 4.63 -2.48
C ALA A 447 34.66 5.50 -3.47
N ALA A 448 35.31 6.47 -4.10
CA ALA A 448 34.75 7.24 -5.19
C ALA A 448 35.84 7.85 -6.08
N ALA A 449 35.50 8.15 -7.32
CA ALA A 449 36.32 8.95 -8.23
C ALA A 449 35.43 9.73 -9.19
N TRP A 450 35.92 10.84 -9.73
CA TRP A 450 35.18 11.63 -10.71
C TRP A 450 36.10 12.46 -11.58
N LEU A 451 35.62 12.77 -12.78
CA LEU A 451 36.31 13.60 -13.76
C LEU A 451 35.31 14.55 -14.44
N GLY A 452 35.76 15.77 -14.76
CA GLY A 452 34.92 16.74 -15.44
C GLY A 452 35.61 18.06 -15.75
N LYS A 453 34.80 19.08 -16.01
CA LYS A 453 35.24 20.46 -16.19
C LYS A 453 35.65 21.07 -14.86
N ASP A 454 36.29 22.23 -14.93
CA ASP A 454 36.76 22.98 -13.77
C ASP A 454 35.66 23.22 -12.72
N LEU A 455 36.03 23.11 -11.44
CA LEU A 455 35.18 23.45 -10.31
C LEU A 455 35.74 24.65 -9.57
N ASP A 456 34.87 25.56 -9.14
CA ASP A 456 35.22 26.58 -8.15
C ASP A 456 35.26 25.99 -6.72
N ALA A 457 35.65 26.81 -5.74
CA ALA A 457 35.79 26.36 -4.36
C ALA A 457 34.44 25.94 -3.72
N GLY A 458 33.34 26.60 -4.06
CA GLY A 458 32.01 26.26 -3.55
C GLY A 458 31.51 24.93 -4.13
N GLN A 459 31.75 24.72 -5.43
CA GLN A 459 31.44 23.48 -6.12
C GLN A 459 32.29 22.31 -5.61
N ALA A 460 33.58 22.52 -5.35
CA ALA A 460 34.45 21.51 -4.76
C ALA A 460 33.98 21.10 -3.34
N ALA A 461 33.58 22.07 -2.52
CA ALA A 461 33.03 21.81 -1.19
C ALA A 461 31.67 21.07 -1.26
N ALA A 462 30.78 21.46 -2.17
CA ALA A 462 29.49 20.81 -2.34
C ALA A 462 29.62 19.36 -2.83
N LEU A 463 30.53 19.10 -3.77
CA LEU A 463 30.83 17.76 -4.25
C LEU A 463 31.36 16.85 -3.13
N HIS A 464 32.28 17.37 -2.32
CA HIS A 464 32.75 16.66 -1.13
C HIS A 464 31.59 16.34 -0.18
N GLY A 465 30.78 17.33 0.19
CA GLY A 465 29.67 17.15 1.13
C GLY A 465 28.65 16.12 0.66
N ALA A 466 28.33 16.10 -0.64
CA ALA A 466 27.42 15.12 -1.22
C ALA A 466 27.99 13.70 -1.18
N LEU A 467 29.28 13.53 -1.54
CA LEU A 467 29.97 12.23 -1.45
C LEU A 467 30.12 11.75 -0.01
N ALA A 468 30.47 12.65 0.92
CA ALA A 468 30.61 12.35 2.34
C ALA A 468 29.30 11.85 2.94
N ALA A 469 28.19 12.51 2.61
CA ALA A 469 26.85 12.10 3.07
C ALA A 469 26.48 10.71 2.56
N TYR A 470 26.73 10.42 1.27
CA TYR A 470 26.49 9.09 0.71
C TYR A 470 27.36 8.02 1.40
N LEU A 471 28.68 8.24 1.44
CA LEU A 471 29.64 7.22 1.86
C LEU A 471 29.58 6.95 3.37
N GLY A 472 29.24 7.94 4.19
CA GLY A 472 29.06 7.76 5.63
C GLY A 472 27.86 6.87 5.97
N GLU A 473 26.75 7.00 5.22
CA GLU A 473 25.56 6.17 5.41
C GLU A 473 25.71 4.74 4.86
N THR A 474 26.61 4.52 3.89
CA THR A 474 26.97 3.18 3.42
C THR A 474 28.06 2.51 4.28
N GLY A 475 28.62 3.20 5.27
CA GLY A 475 29.69 2.68 6.12
C GLY A 475 31.05 2.56 5.44
N ALA A 476 31.24 3.26 4.32
CA ALA A 476 32.47 3.23 3.53
C ALA A 476 33.58 4.13 4.11
N VAL A 477 33.22 5.11 4.94
CA VAL A 477 34.14 6.03 5.65
C VAL A 477 33.63 6.46 7.02
#